data_AF-A0A6L3V7J9-F1
#
_entry.id   AF-A0A6L3V7J9-F1
#
_cell.length_a   1.000
_cell.length_b   1.000
_cell.length_c   1.000
_cell.angle_alpha   90.00
_cell.angle_beta   90.00
_cell.angle_gamma   90.00
#
_symmetry.space_group_name_H-M   'P 1'
#
loop_
_entity.id
_entity.type
_entity.pdbx_description
1 polymer ?
#
loop_
_entity_poly.entity_id
_entity_poly.type
_entity_poly.pdbx_seq_one_letter_code
_entity_poly.pdbx_strand_id
1 'polypeptide(L)'
;MDEVTKLTPEDLLKIQTYTDEAIAMIKKFAIQYKGKEHYDHLGASCVMSATKTVDTIIDSAQYLNGAFIMADAIHVERLVDWFVANRNFQCDRLVLTFYFANYVKWKINNLYQSINKNEFATSLTIMGNNGASKEYKKQCRLRKKLGVKIIRQ
;
A
#
# COMPACT_ATOMS: atom_id res chain seq x y z
N MET A 1 12.89 21.26 10.89
CA MET A 1 11.77 20.78 10.07
C MET A 1 12.40 19.78 9.12
N ASP A 2 12.46 18.51 9.51
CA ASP A 2 13.24 17.51 8.79
C ASP A 2 12.68 17.33 7.38
N GLU A 3 13.56 17.30 6.38
CA GLU A 3 13.19 17.07 4.99
C GLU A 3 12.49 15.72 4.87
N VAL A 4 11.23 15.75 4.47
CA VAL A 4 10.48 14.55 4.13
C VAL A 4 11.07 14.01 2.83
N THR A 5 11.87 12.94 2.90
CA THR A 5 12.39 12.28 1.69
C THR A 5 11.24 11.90 0.78
N LYS A 6 11.29 12.39 -0.47
CA LYS A 6 10.30 12.05 -1.50
C LYS A 6 10.53 10.62 -1.97
N LEU A 7 9.44 9.90 -2.19
CA LEU A 7 9.48 8.55 -2.75
C LEU A 7 10.05 8.59 -4.17
N THR A 8 10.93 7.64 -4.49
CA THR A 8 11.53 7.49 -5.83
C THR A 8 11.05 6.22 -6.54
N PRO A 9 11.26 6.08 -7.87
CA PRO A 9 10.97 4.82 -8.57
C PRO A 9 11.78 3.63 -8.01
N GLU A 10 13.03 3.86 -7.60
CA GLU A 10 13.88 2.83 -6.99
C GLU A 10 13.33 2.34 -5.66
N ASP A 11 12.73 3.23 -4.87
CA ASP A 11 12.04 2.86 -3.63
C ASP A 11 10.82 1.97 -3.93
N LEU A 12 10.07 2.28 -4.99
CA LEU A 12 8.96 1.44 -5.41
C LEU A 12 9.44 0.02 -5.73
N LEU A 13 10.52 -0.13 -6.48
CA LEU A 13 11.09 -1.43 -6.82
C LEU A 13 11.49 -2.24 -5.57
N LYS A 14 12.04 -1.57 -4.55
CA LYS A 14 12.39 -2.22 -3.28
C LYS A 14 11.16 -2.65 -2.49
N ILE A 15 10.12 -1.81 -2.46
CA ILE A 15 8.87 -2.07 -1.72
C ILE A 15 8.02 -3.13 -2.44
N GLN A 16 8.12 -3.25 -3.75
CA GLN A 16 7.34 -4.20 -4.53
C GLN A 16 7.75 -5.66 -4.26
N THR A 17 6.76 -6.54 -4.23
CA THR A 17 6.96 -8.00 -4.23
C THR A 17 5.86 -8.72 -5.01
N TYR A 18 5.93 -10.05 -5.10
CA TYR A 18 4.92 -10.88 -5.72
C TYR A 18 3.63 -10.91 -4.89
N THR A 19 2.49 -11.08 -5.57
CA THR A 19 1.18 -11.03 -4.92
C THR A 19 1.03 -12.06 -3.80
N ASP A 20 1.45 -13.30 -4.01
CA ASP A 20 1.31 -14.35 -2.99
C ASP A 20 2.11 -14.04 -1.72
N GLU A 21 3.31 -13.49 -1.88
CA GLU A 21 4.17 -13.07 -0.77
C GLU A 21 3.58 -11.87 -0.02
N ALA A 22 3.10 -10.86 -0.76
CA ALA A 22 2.38 -9.72 -0.20
C ALA A 22 1.16 -10.19 0.61
N ILE A 23 0.32 -11.05 0.05
CA ILE A 23 -0.88 -11.57 0.72
C ILE A 23 -0.51 -12.40 1.95
N ALA A 24 0.54 -13.21 1.90
CA ALA A 24 0.98 -14.01 3.04
C ALA A 24 1.37 -13.12 4.23
N MET A 25 2.14 -12.05 4.00
CA MET A 25 2.48 -11.08 5.04
C MET A 25 1.25 -10.35 5.59
N ILE A 26 0.34 -9.95 4.70
CA ILE A 26 -0.90 -9.27 5.11
C ILE A 26 -1.71 -10.16 6.05
N LYS A 27 -1.88 -11.44 5.72
CA LYS A 27 -2.58 -12.40 6.59
C LYS A 27 -1.86 -12.60 7.92
N LYS A 28 -0.53 -12.69 7.91
CA LYS A 28 0.30 -12.85 9.11
C LYS A 28 0.18 -11.66 10.07
N PHE A 29 0.25 -10.43 9.56
CA PHE A 29 0.42 -9.24 10.39
C PHE A 29 -0.87 -8.47 10.65
N ALA A 30 -1.80 -8.40 9.70
CA ALA A 30 -3.00 -7.57 9.84
C ALA A 30 -3.90 -8.06 11.00
N ILE A 31 -3.95 -9.37 11.26
CA ILE A 31 -4.73 -9.94 12.37
C ILE A 31 -4.23 -9.51 13.75
N GLN A 32 -2.96 -9.10 13.84
CA GLN A 32 -2.35 -8.69 15.11
C GLN A 32 -2.66 -7.24 15.46
N TYR A 33 -3.28 -6.46 14.55
CA TYR A 33 -3.56 -5.05 14.80
C TYR A 33 -4.74 -4.84 15.76
N LYS A 34 -4.48 -4.26 16.94
CA LYS A 34 -5.48 -4.04 18.00
C LYS A 34 -6.11 -2.65 18.00
N GLY A 35 -6.47 -2.13 16.82
CA GLY A 35 -7.27 -0.91 16.70
C GLY A 35 -6.75 0.26 17.52
N LYS A 36 -7.51 0.66 18.56
CA LYS A 36 -7.21 1.80 19.42
C LYS A 36 -5.89 1.66 20.19
N GLU A 37 -5.57 0.48 20.75
CA GLU A 37 -4.35 0.25 21.53
C GLU A 37 -3.10 0.58 20.71
N HIS A 38 -3.02 0.04 19.50
CA HIS A 38 -1.90 0.26 18.60
C HIS A 38 -1.90 1.68 18.00
N TYR A 39 -3.08 2.26 17.75
CA TYR A 39 -3.19 3.64 17.30
C TYR A 39 -2.63 4.62 18.34
N ASP A 40 -3.04 4.46 19.60
CA ASP A 40 -2.60 5.32 20.70
C ASP A 40 -1.09 5.14 20.95
N HIS A 41 -0.57 3.91 20.81
CA HIS A 41 0.85 3.61 20.91
C HIS A 41 1.69 4.31 19.82
N LEU A 42 1.24 4.29 18.56
CA LEU A 42 1.95 4.96 17.46
C LEU A 42 1.80 6.49 17.50
N GLY A 43 0.66 6.97 18.00
CA GLY A 43 0.29 8.38 17.97
C GLY A 43 -0.23 8.84 16.61
N ALA A 44 -1.11 9.84 16.66
CA ALA A 44 -1.86 10.32 15.49
C ALA A 44 -0.96 10.82 14.34
N SER A 45 0.17 11.46 14.65
CA SER A 45 1.10 11.98 13.65
C SER A 45 1.80 10.87 12.85
N CYS A 46 2.27 9.82 13.53
CA CYS A 46 2.87 8.64 12.90
C CYS A 46 1.84 7.92 12.03
N VAL A 47 0.64 7.67 12.57
CA VAL A 47 -0.45 7.00 11.84
C VAL A 47 -0.85 7.77 10.59
N MET A 48 -1.01 9.10 10.69
CA MET A 48 -1.33 9.93 9.53
C MET A 48 -0.22 9.88 8.46
N SER A 49 1.04 9.92 8.88
CA SER A 49 2.19 9.82 7.97
C SER A 49 2.26 8.44 7.29
N ALA A 50 2.03 7.36 8.04
CA ALA A 50 1.98 6.00 7.53
C ALA A 50 0.85 5.81 6.51
N THR A 51 -0.37 6.29 6.82
CA THR A 51 -1.52 6.31 5.91
C THR A 51 -1.17 6.98 4.60
N LYS A 52 -0.64 8.21 4.68
CA LYS A 52 -0.24 9.01 3.51
C LYS A 52 0.82 8.31 2.68
N THR A 53 1.75 7.60 3.32
CA THR A 53 2.82 6.87 2.61
C THR A 53 2.24 5.78 1.73
N VAL A 54 1.31 4.96 2.23
CA VAL A 54 0.66 3.91 1.44
C VAL A 54 -0.15 4.50 0.29
N ASP A 55 -0.93 5.56 0.56
CA ASP A 55 -1.71 6.24 -0.48
C ASP A 55 -0.81 6.80 -1.58
N THR A 56 0.29 7.44 -1.18
CA THR A 56 1.30 8.00 -2.08
C THR A 56 1.92 6.93 -2.98
N ILE A 57 2.27 5.76 -2.42
CA ILE A 57 2.81 4.61 -3.19
C ILE A 57 1.81 4.09 -4.24
N ILE A 58 0.53 3.94 -3.87
CA ILE A 58 -0.48 3.40 -4.78
C ILE A 58 -0.84 4.42 -5.87
N ASP A 59 -0.81 5.71 -5.53
CA ASP A 59 -1.15 6.82 -6.42
C ASP A 59 0.07 7.46 -7.09
N SER A 60 1.22 6.77 -7.08
CA SER A 60 2.50 7.37 -7.46
C SER A 60 2.68 7.69 -8.95
N ALA A 61 1.77 7.17 -9.78
CA ALA A 61 1.83 7.32 -11.23
C ALA A 61 1.93 8.78 -11.68
N GLN A 62 1.28 9.71 -10.97
CA GLN A 62 1.29 11.12 -11.37
C GLN A 62 2.65 11.78 -11.17
N TYR A 63 3.36 11.48 -10.07
CA TYR A 63 4.61 12.16 -9.73
C TYR A 63 5.87 11.35 -10.08
N LEU A 64 5.75 10.05 -10.36
CA LEU A 64 6.85 9.17 -10.78
C LEU A 64 6.76 8.72 -12.23
N ASN A 65 6.33 9.62 -13.13
CA ASN A 65 6.31 9.38 -14.58
C ASN A 65 5.58 8.08 -14.99
N GLY A 66 4.50 7.74 -14.29
CA GLY A 66 3.69 6.56 -14.54
C GLY A 66 4.11 5.30 -13.78
N ALA A 67 5.15 5.35 -12.95
CA ALA A 67 5.50 4.24 -12.05
C ALA A 67 4.51 4.16 -10.87
N PHE A 68 4.01 2.96 -10.59
CA PHE A 68 3.11 2.67 -9.47
C PHE A 68 3.20 1.22 -9.03
N ILE A 69 2.70 0.93 -7.83
CA ILE A 69 2.55 -0.44 -7.32
C ILE A 69 1.08 -0.70 -7.02
N MET A 70 0.60 -1.89 -7.39
CA MET A 70 -0.74 -2.34 -6.98
C MET A 70 -0.74 -2.63 -5.47
N ALA A 71 -1.84 -2.32 -4.77
CA ALA A 71 -1.92 -2.54 -3.32
C ALA A 71 -1.57 -3.98 -2.89
N ASP A 72 -1.89 -4.98 -3.72
CA ASP A 72 -1.60 -6.39 -3.49
C ASP A 72 -0.20 -6.84 -3.95
N ALA A 73 0.68 -5.89 -4.20
CA ALA A 73 2.10 -6.12 -4.52
C ALA A 73 3.03 -5.37 -3.54
N ILE A 74 2.50 -4.81 -2.45
CA ILE A 74 3.27 -4.10 -1.43
C ILE A 74 3.87 -5.10 -0.43
N HIS A 75 5.19 -5.09 -0.27
CA HIS A 75 5.89 -5.81 0.78
C HIS A 75 5.87 -4.98 2.08
N VAL A 76 5.09 -5.42 3.06
CA VAL A 76 4.86 -4.62 4.29
C VAL A 76 6.13 -4.38 5.09
N GLU A 77 6.99 -5.37 5.29
CA GLU A 77 8.22 -5.15 6.07
C GLU A 77 9.20 -4.20 5.37
N ARG A 78 9.39 -4.31 4.05
CA ARG A 78 10.22 -3.38 3.27
C ARG A 78 9.63 -1.97 3.23
N LEU A 79 8.29 -1.84 3.24
CA LEU A 79 7.62 -0.56 3.43
C LEU A 79 7.93 0.03 4.81
N VAL A 80 7.92 -0.77 5.86
CA VAL A 80 8.29 -0.34 7.23
C VAL A 80 9.74 0.09 7.28
N ASP A 81 10.66 -0.69 6.71
CA ASP A 81 12.08 -0.33 6.58
C ASP A 81 12.26 1.02 5.92
N TRP A 82 11.62 1.21 4.77
CA TRP A 82 11.68 2.47 4.04
C TRP A 82 11.10 3.61 4.88
N PHE A 83 9.95 3.41 5.52
CA PHE A 83 9.31 4.44 6.33
C PHE A 83 10.20 4.88 7.50
N VAL A 84 10.75 3.94 8.26
CA VAL A 84 11.62 4.24 9.41
C VAL A 84 12.93 4.89 8.98
N ALA A 85 13.50 4.48 7.86
CA ALA A 85 14.73 5.07 7.33
C ALA A 85 14.54 6.51 6.80
N ASN A 86 13.33 6.87 6.38
CA ASN A 86 13.04 8.12 5.69
C ASN A 86 12.11 9.08 6.46
N ARG A 87 11.67 8.70 7.66
CA ARG A 87 10.78 9.50 8.50
C ARG A 87 11.27 9.48 9.94
N ASN A 88 11.35 10.65 10.55
CA ASN A 88 11.78 10.80 11.93
C ASN A 88 10.60 10.61 12.90
N PHE A 89 10.20 9.36 13.13
CA PHE A 89 9.22 8.99 14.15
C PHE A 89 9.83 7.98 15.13
N GLN A 90 9.78 8.29 16.42
CA GLN A 90 9.97 7.28 17.45
C GLN A 90 8.70 6.44 17.52
N CYS A 91 8.72 5.25 16.95
CA CYS A 91 7.59 4.33 16.93
C CYS A 91 8.06 2.89 17.08
N ASP A 92 7.23 2.06 17.71
CA ASP A 92 7.46 0.63 17.74
C ASP A 92 7.27 0.05 16.33
N ARG A 93 8.35 -0.53 15.81
CA ARG A 93 8.42 -1.07 14.45
C ARG A 93 7.43 -2.22 14.21
N LEU A 94 7.18 -3.04 15.23
CA LEU A 94 6.26 -4.15 15.16
C LEU A 94 4.81 -3.65 15.12
N VAL A 95 4.47 -2.70 15.99
CA VAL A 95 3.14 -2.04 15.99
C VAL A 95 2.88 -1.34 14.66
N LEU A 96 3.90 -0.67 14.11
CA LEU A 96 3.84 -0.02 12.79
C LEU A 96 3.63 -1.04 11.66
N THR A 97 4.28 -2.20 11.73
CA THR A 97 4.10 -3.31 10.78
C THR A 97 2.66 -3.82 10.80
N PHE A 98 2.08 -4.01 11.98
CA PHE A 98 0.67 -4.43 12.12
C PHE A 98 -0.28 -3.37 11.56
N TYR A 99 -0.01 -2.10 11.83
CA TYR A 99 -0.78 -0.99 11.28
C TYR A 99 -0.74 -0.97 9.75
N PHE A 100 0.46 -0.99 9.15
CA PHE A 100 0.61 -1.00 7.70
C PHE A 100 -0.06 -2.22 7.06
N ALA A 101 0.12 -3.41 7.64
CA ALA A 101 -0.52 -4.62 7.13
C ALA A 101 -2.05 -4.49 7.15
N ASN A 102 -2.63 -3.95 8.22
CA ASN A 102 -4.06 -3.72 8.32
C ASN A 102 -4.56 -2.68 7.32
N TYR A 103 -3.85 -1.56 7.14
CA TYR A 103 -4.25 -0.52 6.19
C TYR A 103 -4.11 -0.99 4.72
N VAL A 104 -3.01 -1.67 4.39
CA VAL A 104 -2.82 -2.26 3.04
C VAL A 104 -3.85 -3.34 2.77
N LYS A 105 -4.23 -4.17 3.74
CA LYS A 105 -5.35 -5.13 3.61
C LYS A 105 -6.65 -4.43 3.18
N TRP A 106 -6.97 -3.30 3.80
CA TRP A 106 -8.15 -2.51 3.42
C TRP A 106 -8.07 -2.03 1.96
N LYS A 107 -6.90 -1.54 1.53
CA LYS A 107 -6.66 -1.14 0.12
C LYS A 107 -6.80 -2.30 -0.86
N ILE A 108 -6.25 -3.47 -0.54
CA ILE A 108 -6.36 -4.69 -1.35
C ILE A 108 -7.83 -5.10 -1.47
N ASN A 109 -8.57 -5.11 -0.36
CA ASN A 109 -9.97 -5.50 -0.36
C ASN A 109 -10.83 -4.54 -1.21
N ASN A 110 -10.60 -3.24 -1.13
CA ASN A 110 -11.28 -2.26 -1.99
C ASN A 110 -10.94 -2.46 -3.47
N LEU A 111 -9.66 -2.69 -3.79
CA LEU A 111 -9.20 -3.01 -5.13
C LEU A 111 -9.92 -4.26 -5.67
N TYR A 112 -9.97 -5.34 -4.89
CA TYR A 112 -10.60 -6.60 -5.30
C TYR A 112 -12.11 -6.49 -5.42
N GLN A 113 -12.77 -5.73 -4.55
CA GLN A 113 -14.20 -5.42 -4.69
C GLN A 113 -14.48 -4.68 -6.00
N SER A 114 -13.70 -3.65 -6.31
CA SER A 114 -13.81 -2.87 -7.55
C SER A 114 -13.58 -3.74 -8.80
N ILE A 115 -12.56 -4.61 -8.77
CA ILE A 115 -12.27 -5.57 -9.84
C ILE A 115 -13.44 -6.53 -10.06
N ASN A 116 -14.01 -7.07 -8.98
CA ASN A 116 -15.11 -8.03 -9.05
C ASN A 116 -16.41 -7.38 -9.56
N LYS A 117 -16.61 -6.09 -9.32
CA LYS A 117 -17.73 -5.31 -9.85
C LYS A 117 -17.51 -4.75 -11.27
N ASN A 118 -16.31 -4.92 -11.85
CA ASN A 118 -15.88 -4.26 -13.10
C ASN A 118 -15.86 -2.73 -13.05
N GLU A 119 -15.79 -2.16 -11.87
CA GLU A 119 -15.83 -0.70 -11.70
C GLU A 119 -14.46 -0.07 -11.95
N PHE A 120 -13.37 -0.86 -11.95
CA PHE A 120 -11.97 -0.47 -12.19
C PHE A 120 -11.65 0.95 -11.69
N ALA A 121 -12.18 1.30 -10.52
CA ALA A 121 -12.08 2.63 -9.96
C ALA A 121 -10.60 2.98 -9.87
N THR A 122 -10.19 3.97 -10.65
CA THR A 122 -8.85 4.53 -10.69
C THR A 122 -8.87 5.85 -9.96
N SER A 123 -7.86 6.13 -9.16
CA SER A 123 -7.60 7.47 -8.66
C SER A 123 -7.35 8.43 -9.83
N LEU A 124 -7.68 9.72 -9.62
CA LEU A 124 -7.43 10.79 -10.61
C LEU A 124 -5.95 10.85 -11.03
N THR A 125 -5.04 10.44 -10.14
CA THR A 125 -3.59 10.42 -10.35
C THR A 125 -3.17 9.38 -11.40
N ILE A 126 -3.77 8.18 -11.39
CA ILE A 126 -3.54 7.15 -12.42
C ILE A 126 -4.21 7.56 -13.74
N MET A 127 -5.36 8.22 -13.69
CA MET A 127 -6.06 8.70 -14.90
C MET A 127 -5.29 9.81 -15.62
N GLY A 128 -4.53 10.64 -14.91
CA GLY A 128 -3.71 11.71 -15.48
C GLY A 128 -2.52 11.22 -16.32
N ASN A 129 -2.17 9.93 -16.28
CA ASN A 129 -1.12 9.33 -17.08
C ASN A 129 -1.69 8.19 -17.95
N ASN A 130 -1.75 8.40 -19.26
CA ASN A 130 -2.33 7.44 -20.21
C ASN A 130 -1.63 6.07 -20.20
N GLY A 131 -0.31 6.04 -19.98
CA GLY A 131 0.46 4.79 -19.89
C GLY A 131 0.13 4.02 -18.62
N ALA A 132 0.16 4.70 -17.47
CA ALA A 132 -0.17 4.11 -16.18
C ALA A 132 -1.64 3.64 -16.13
N SER A 133 -2.58 4.41 -16.68
CA SER A 133 -3.99 4.02 -16.76
C SER A 133 -4.20 2.73 -17.57
N LYS A 134 -3.51 2.59 -18.71
CA LYS A 134 -3.57 1.37 -19.52
C LYS A 134 -2.99 0.17 -18.77
N GLU A 135 -1.82 0.33 -18.14
CA GLU A 135 -1.19 -0.76 -17.38
C GLU A 135 -2.03 -1.14 -16.15
N TYR A 136 -2.57 -0.17 -15.41
CA TYR A 136 -3.46 -0.44 -14.28
C TYR A 136 -4.68 -1.26 -14.69
N LYS A 137 -5.36 -0.86 -15.77
CA LYS A 137 -6.52 -1.62 -16.30
C LYS A 137 -6.13 -3.04 -16.71
N LYS A 138 -4.95 -3.22 -17.32
CA LYS A 138 -4.41 -4.55 -17.67
C LYS A 138 -4.17 -5.38 -16.40
N GLN A 139 -3.55 -4.82 -15.38
CA GLN A 139 -3.30 -5.47 -14.08
C GLN A 139 -4.59 -5.86 -13.35
N CYS A 140 -5.63 -5.01 -13.39
CA CYS A 140 -6.96 -5.32 -12.87
C CYS A 140 -7.62 -6.49 -13.62
N ARG A 141 -7.54 -6.50 -14.96
CA ARG A 141 -8.09 -7.59 -15.78
C ARG A 141 -7.40 -8.93 -15.52
N LEU A 142 -6.09 -8.93 -15.32
CA LEU A 142 -5.33 -10.13 -14.94
C LEU A 142 -5.84 -10.69 -13.60
N ARG A 143 -5.96 -9.85 -12.58
CA ARG A 143 -6.51 -10.23 -11.27
C ARG A 143 -7.94 -10.74 -11.35
N LYS A 144 -8.78 -10.13 -12.20
CA LYS A 144 -10.14 -10.64 -12.46
C LYS A 144 -10.11 -12.06 -12.99
N LYS A 145 -9.25 -12.35 -13.97
CA LYS A 145 -9.09 -13.70 -14.54
C LYS A 145 -8.59 -14.71 -13.50
N LEU A 146 -7.73 -14.27 -12.57
CA LEU A 146 -7.25 -15.09 -11.45
C LEU A 146 -8.31 -15.32 -10.37
N GLY A 147 -9.47 -14.65 -10.45
CA GLY A 147 -10.56 -14.85 -9.48
C GLY A 147 -10.21 -14.37 -8.08
N VAL A 148 -9.53 -13.22 -7.96
CA VAL A 148 -9.10 -12.65 -6.68
C VAL A 148 -10.26 -12.52 -5.67
N LYS A 149 -9.98 -12.89 -4.42
CA LYS A 149 -10.95 -12.89 -3.32
C LYS A 149 -10.51 -11.95 -2.22
N ILE A 150 -11.49 -11.30 -1.60
CA ILE A 150 -11.30 -10.44 -0.42
C ILE A 150 -10.57 -11.26 0.66
N ILE A 151 -9.59 -10.64 1.30
CA ILE A 151 -8.83 -11.21 2.41
C ILE A 151 -9.68 -11.07 3.67
N ARG A 152 -10.22 -12.19 4.14
CA ARG A 152 -10.91 -12.29 5.44
C ARG A 152 -9.88 -12.43 6.57
N GLN A 153 -10.32 -12.16 7.80
CA GLN A 153 -9.50 -12.42 8.99
C GLN A 153 -9.08 -13.88 9.02
#